data_AF-A0A7Y1ATX3-F1
#
_entry.id   AF-A0A7Y1ATX3-F1
#
_cell.length_a   1.000
_cell.length_b   1.000
_cell.length_c   1.000
_cell.angle_alpha   90.00
_cell.angle_beta   90.00
_cell.angle_gamma   90.00
#
_symmetry.space_group_name_H-M   'P 1'
#
loop_
_entity.id
_entity.type
_entity.pdbx_description
1 polymer ?
#
loop_
_entity_poly.entity_id
_entity_poly.type
_entity_poly.pdbx_seq_one_letter_code
_entity_poly.pdbx_strand_id
1 'polypeptide(L)' 'MTDPLDKATSSAPATVGEGCLSRYDPDALSPEDGTEFPDAARLWDHLQQEAEEEPDL' A
#
# COMPACT_ATOMS: atom_id res chain seq x y z
N MET A 1 -1.83 -13.60 -30.32
CA MET A 1 -2.93 -12.67 -29.98
C MET A 1 -3.12 -12.81 -28.48
N THR A 2 -2.83 -11.76 -27.71
CA THR A 2 -3.07 -11.74 -26.26
C THR A 2 -4.55 -11.46 -26.02
N ASP A 3 -5.13 -12.14 -25.02
CA ASP A 3 -6.54 -11.99 -24.68
C ASP A 3 -6.79 -10.57 -24.13
N PRO A 4 -7.80 -9.82 -24.64
CA PRO A 4 -8.10 -8.49 -24.14
C PRO A 4 -8.47 -8.43 -22.64
N LEU A 5 -8.85 -9.55 -22.03
CA LEU A 5 -9.08 -9.66 -20.58
C LEU A 5 -7.76 -9.69 -19.78
N ASP A 6 -6.63 -10.08 -20.38
CA ASP A 6 -5.31 -10.08 -19.72
C ASP A 6 -4.84 -8.67 -19.33
N LYS A 7 -5.43 -7.61 -19.92
CA LYS A 7 -5.09 -6.22 -19.63
C LYS A 7 -5.92 -5.59 -18.51
N ALA A 8 -6.93 -6.30 -18.00
CA ALA A 8 -7.93 -5.76 -17.09
C ALA A 8 -7.97 -6.48 -15.72
N THR A 9 -6.98 -7.31 -15.42
CA THR A 9 -6.90 -8.02 -14.13
C THR A 9 -5.79 -7.40 -13.28
N SER A 10 -6.18 -6.65 -12.25
CA SER A 10 -5.26 -6.33 -11.15
C SER A 10 -4.98 -7.65 -10.42
N SER A 11 -3.73 -8.08 -10.42
CA SER A 11 -3.29 -9.27 -9.67
C SER A 11 -2.69 -8.82 -8.34
N ALA A 12 -3.07 -9.50 -7.28
CA ALA A 12 -2.49 -9.24 -5.97
C ALA A 12 -1.00 -9.66 -5.96
N PRO A 13 -0.13 -8.91 -5.25
CA PRO A 13 1.27 -9.31 -5.04
C PRO A 13 1.38 -10.68 -4.38
N ALA A 14 2.55 -11.30 -4.51
CA ALA A 14 2.84 -12.57 -3.84
C ALA A 14 2.63 -12.45 -2.32
N THR A 15 2.24 -13.56 -1.69
CA THR A 15 2.09 -13.63 -0.22
C THR A 15 3.06 -14.64 0.38
N VAL A 16 3.52 -14.37 1.59
CA VAL A 16 4.39 -15.23 2.41
C VAL A 16 3.67 -15.60 3.72
N GLY A 17 3.95 -16.78 4.25
CA GLY A 17 3.29 -17.33 5.43
C GLY A 17 2.05 -18.16 5.09
N GLU A 18 1.54 -18.91 6.08
CA GLU A 18 0.44 -19.88 5.87
C GLU A 18 -0.82 -19.50 6.65
N GLY A 19 -1.98 -19.84 6.07
CA GLY A 19 -3.29 -19.63 6.69
C GLY A 19 -3.54 -18.16 7.07
N CYS A 20 -3.97 -17.93 8.32
CA CYS A 20 -4.29 -16.59 8.83
C CYS A 20 -3.06 -15.70 9.05
N LEU A 21 -1.84 -16.22 8.90
CA LEU A 21 -0.59 -15.46 9.02
C LEU A 21 -0.01 -15.05 7.66
N SER A 22 -0.74 -15.31 6.57
CA SER A 22 -0.34 -14.90 5.23
C SER A 22 -0.31 -13.37 5.12
N ARG A 23 0.77 -12.82 4.56
CA ARG A 23 0.99 -11.38 4.32
C ARG A 23 1.60 -11.17 2.94
N TYR A 24 1.41 -10.00 2.33
CA TYR A 24 2.10 -9.67 1.09
C TYR A 24 3.62 -9.66 1.28
N ASP A 25 4.33 -10.19 0.29
CA ASP A 25 5.79 -10.19 0.24
C ASP A 25 6.29 -8.80 -0.14
N PRO A 26 6.92 -8.06 0.79
CA PRO A 26 7.41 -6.71 0.50
C PRO A 26 8.49 -6.70 -0.59
N ASP A 27 9.25 -7.79 -0.75
CA ASP A 27 10.28 -7.88 -1.79
C ASP A 27 9.68 -8.13 -3.19
N ALA A 28 8.41 -8.55 -3.25
CA ALA A 28 7.65 -8.70 -4.48
C ALA A 28 6.84 -7.45 -4.85
N LEU A 29 6.80 -6.43 -3.97
CA LEU A 29 6.13 -5.16 -4.24
C LEU A 29 7.00 -4.30 -5.15
N SER A 30 6.36 -3.72 -6.15
CA SER A 30 6.98 -2.87 -7.17
C SER A 30 6.26 -1.51 -7.25
N PRO A 31 6.85 -0.52 -7.95
CA PRO A 31 6.22 0.79 -8.15
C PRO A 31 4.83 0.73 -8.79
N GLU A 32 4.60 -0.24 -9.69
CA GLU A 32 3.31 -0.46 -10.36
C GLU A 32 2.22 -0.98 -9.41
N ASP A 33 2.60 -1.56 -8.27
CA ASP A 33 1.66 -1.94 -7.20
C ASP A 33 1.17 -0.73 -6.38
N GLY A 34 1.75 0.46 -6.61
CA GLY A 34 1.31 1.71 -5.97
C GLY A 34 1.75 1.86 -4.51
N THR A 35 2.92 1.32 -4.15
CA THR A 35 3.40 1.26 -2.76
C THR A 35 4.37 2.39 -2.37
N GLU A 36 4.71 3.27 -3.30
CA GLU A 36 5.77 4.26 -3.10
C GLU A 36 5.34 5.50 -2.29
N PHE A 37 4.03 5.75 -2.16
CA PHE A 37 3.40 6.87 -1.44
C PHE A 37 4.33 8.08 -1.15
N PRO A 38 4.81 8.80 -2.17
CA PRO A 38 5.93 9.75 -2.05
C PRO A 38 5.65 10.92 -1.09
N ASP A 39 4.37 11.28 -0.91
CA ASP A 39 3.93 12.35 -0.02
C ASP A 39 3.45 11.86 1.35
N ALA A 40 3.48 10.54 1.64
CA ALA A 40 2.98 10.00 2.90
C ALA A 40 3.70 10.57 4.13
N ALA A 41 5.01 10.78 4.04
CA ALA A 41 5.77 11.39 5.13
C ALA A 41 5.32 12.83 5.43
N ARG A 42 5.00 13.61 4.39
CA ARG A 42 4.48 14.98 4.56
C ARG A 42 3.08 14.97 5.16
N LEU A 43 2.23 14.06 4.70
CA LEU A 43 0.88 13.90 5.25
C LEU A 43 0.94 13.52 6.74
N TRP A 44 1.82 12.59 7.10
CA TRP A 44 2.01 12.17 8.49
C TRP A 44 2.42 13.35 9.39
N ASP A 45 3.39 14.14 8.96
CA ASP A 45 3.84 15.34 9.71
C ASP A 45 2.69 16.33 9.95
N HIS A 46 1.85 16.56 8.94
CA HIS A 46 0.68 17.41 9.07
C HIS A 46 -0.35 16.87 10.08
N LEU A 47 -0.67 15.57 10.00
CA LEU A 47 -1.61 14.91 10.92
C LEU A 47 -1.12 14.95 12.37
N GLN A 48 0.19 14.82 12.58
CA GLN A 48 0.78 14.91 13.92
C GLN A 48 0.67 16.33 14.48
N GLN A 49 0.87 17.36 13.66
CA GLN A 49 0.69 18.76 14.07
C GLN A 49 -0.77 19.06 14.44
N GLU A 50 -1.73 18.61 13.62
CA GLU A 50 -3.16 18.76 13.93
C GLU A 50 -3.54 18.07 15.25
N ALA A 51 -3.04 16.86 15.49
CA ALA A 51 -3.26 16.13 16.74
C ALA A 51 -2.64 16.79 17.98
N GLU A 52 -1.57 17.56 17.80
CA GLU A 52 -0.94 18.37 18.86
C GLU A 52 -1.68 19.69 19.11
N GLU A 53 -2.29 20.27 18.07
CA GLU A 53 -3.07 21.51 18.12
C GLU A 53 -4.48 21.34 18.67
N GLU A 54 -5.07 20.15 18.54
CA GLU A 54 -6.32 19.75 19.18
C GLU A 54 -6.06 18.77 20.35
N PRO A 55 -5.48 19.22 21.48
CA PRO A 55 -5.40 18.39 22.66
C PRO A 55 -6.81 18.26 23.25
N ASP A 56 -7.46 17.12 23.00
CA ASP A 56 -8.61 16.57 23.76
C ASP A 56 -9.62 17.65 24.25
N LEU A 57 -10.63 17.98 23.44
CA LEU A 57 -11.82 18.71 23.91
C LEU A 57 -12.73 17.82 24.77
#